data_AF-A0A8T7AST8-F1
#
_entry.id   AF-A0A8T7AST8-F1
#
_cell.length_a   1.000
_cell.length_b   1.000
_cell.length_c   1.000
_cell.angle_alpha   90.00
_cell.angle_beta   90.00
_cell.angle_gamma   90.00
#
_symmetry.space_group_name_H-M   'P 1'
#
loop_
_entity.id
_entity.type
_entity.pdbx_description
1 polymer ?
#
loop_
_entity_poly.entity_id
_entity_poly.type
_entity_poly.pdbx_seq_one_letter_code
_entity_poly.pdbx_strand_id
1 'polypeptide(L)'
;MFGVAEDLELSGLHGRQLKQLAVAAERIELGFDDEWRITIEGSWRLERGAEVLGSGGRGRLLDEVDKLNDIVGSTATGVEVKPPDRIVLTMADASTLTLIDDSDLLESFSIDPIGVVV
;
A
#
# COMPACT_ATOMS: atom_id res chain seq x y z
N MET A 1 -13.46 8.26 -13.86
CA MET A 1 -13.42 6.82 -13.53
C MET A 1 -12.67 6.75 -12.21
N PHE A 2 -13.30 6.20 -11.17
CA PHE A 2 -12.84 6.31 -9.78
C PHE A 2 -11.80 5.22 -9.46
N GLY A 3 -10.86 5.54 -8.56
CA GLY A 3 -9.89 4.60 -8.00
C GLY A 3 -8.57 4.46 -8.78
N VAL A 4 -7.87 3.34 -8.61
CA VAL A 4 -6.52 3.14 -9.14
C VAL A 4 -6.53 3.12 -10.67
N ALA A 5 -5.71 3.97 -11.29
CA ALA A 5 -5.57 4.01 -12.74
C ALA A 5 -5.04 2.67 -13.28
N GLU A 6 -5.68 2.13 -14.32
CA GLU A 6 -5.28 0.89 -15.01
C GLU A 6 -3.82 0.91 -15.47
N ASP A 7 -3.34 2.07 -15.90
CA ASP A 7 -2.00 2.26 -16.47
C ASP A 7 -0.99 2.79 -15.45
N LEU A 8 -1.27 2.66 -14.15
CA LEU A 8 -0.36 3.14 -13.10
C LEU A 8 0.93 2.32 -13.08
N GLU A 9 2.03 2.97 -13.46
CA GLU A 9 3.34 2.33 -13.60
C GLU A 9 4.03 2.15 -12.23
N LEU A 10 4.02 0.92 -11.72
CA LEU A 10 4.60 0.55 -10.42
C LEU A 10 5.76 -0.44 -10.52
N SER A 11 6.23 -0.77 -11.72
CA SER A 11 7.33 -1.73 -11.87
C SER A 11 8.63 -1.29 -11.18
N GLY A 12 8.81 0.02 -10.97
CA GLY A 12 9.96 0.59 -10.25
C GLY A 12 10.05 0.23 -8.76
N LEU A 13 8.96 -0.28 -8.16
CA LEU A 13 8.95 -0.80 -6.79
C LEU A 13 9.52 -2.21 -6.68
N HIS A 14 9.62 -2.96 -7.77
CA HIS A 14 10.18 -4.30 -7.73
C HIS A 14 11.65 -4.26 -7.32
N GLY A 15 12.00 -5.02 -6.27
CA GLY A 15 13.33 -5.04 -5.68
C GLY A 15 13.59 -3.93 -4.65
N ARG A 16 12.62 -3.04 -4.38
CA ARG A 16 12.75 -1.98 -3.36
C ARG A 16 12.40 -2.49 -1.96
N GLN A 17 13.17 -2.09 -0.95
CA GLN A 17 12.86 -2.41 0.44
C GLN A 17 11.90 -1.39 1.03
N LEU A 18 10.86 -1.84 1.73
CA LEU A 18 10.03 -0.97 2.56
C LEU A 18 10.84 -0.52 3.77
N LYS A 19 11.13 0.78 3.87
CA LYS A 19 11.95 1.36 4.96
C LYS A 19 11.12 1.95 6.08
N GLN A 20 9.96 2.50 5.72
CA GLN A 20 9.11 3.20 6.65
C GLN A 20 7.66 2.97 6.30
N LEU A 21 6.84 2.99 7.35
CA LEU A 21 5.41 2.90 7.28
C LEU A 21 4.85 3.91 8.27
N ALA A 22 3.95 4.77 7.79
CA ALA A 22 3.24 5.74 8.62
C ALA A 22 1.75 5.59 8.38
N VAL A 23 0.97 5.53 9.46
CA VAL A 23 -0.48 5.43 9.39
C VAL A 23 -1.08 6.54 10.23
N ALA A 24 -1.94 7.33 9.59
CA ALA A 24 -2.78 8.33 10.22
C ALA A 24 -4.24 7.81 10.30
N ALA A 25 -5.15 8.63 10.82
CA ALA A 25 -6.54 8.22 10.99
C ALA A 25 -7.24 7.80 9.68
N GLU A 26 -6.85 8.39 8.56
CA GLU A 26 -7.49 8.20 7.24
C GLU A 26 -6.50 7.89 6.12
N ARG A 27 -5.19 7.76 6.42
CA ARG A 27 -4.14 7.66 5.42
C ARG A 27 -3.05 6.67 5.82
N ILE A 28 -2.53 5.93 4.84
CA ILE A 28 -1.37 5.06 4.95
C ILE A 28 -0.30 5.58 4.00
N GLU A 29 0.92 5.72 4.49
CA GLU A 29 2.11 6.06 3.70
C GLU A 29 3.14 4.93 3.84
N LEU A 30 3.58 4.42 2.69
CA LEU A 30 4.65 3.44 2.56
C LEU A 30 5.85 4.12 1.91
N GLY A 31 7.00 4.13 2.58
CA GLY A 31 8.24 4.66 2.04
C GLY A 31 9.26 3.56 1.78
N PHE A 32 9.75 3.50 0.54
CA PHE A 32 10.70 2.52 0.05
C PHE A 32 12.08 3.15 -0.21
N ASP A 33 13.06 2.32 -0.56
CA ASP A 33 14.35 2.78 -1.09
C ASP A 33 14.20 3.69 -2.33
N ASP A 34 15.22 4.51 -2.58
CA ASP A 34 15.27 5.49 -3.69
C ASP A 34 14.07 6.45 -3.72
N GLU A 35 13.64 6.88 -2.53
CA GLU A 35 12.58 7.87 -2.29
C GLU A 35 11.18 7.49 -2.80
N TRP A 36 10.99 6.25 -3.24
CA TRP A 36 9.70 5.74 -3.66
C TRP A 36 8.69 5.78 -2.52
N ARG A 37 7.50 6.31 -2.81
CA ARG A 37 6.42 6.40 -1.83
C ARG A 37 5.08 6.02 -2.44
N ILE A 38 4.32 5.23 -1.70
CA ILE A 38 2.89 5.02 -1.95
C ILE A 38 2.14 5.66 -0.80
N THR A 39 1.17 6.52 -1.11
CA THR A 39 0.21 7.04 -0.15
C THR A 39 -1.19 6.67 -0.59
N ILE A 40 -2.00 6.20 0.34
CA ILE A 40 -3.40 5.86 0.11
C ILE A 40 -4.27 6.38 1.26
N GLU A 41 -5.44 6.90 0.92
CA GLU A 41 -6.56 7.04 1.85
C GLU A 41 -7.55 5.90 1.62
N GLY A 42 -7.80 5.08 2.65
CA GLY A 42 -8.71 3.94 2.49
C GLY A 42 -8.53 2.86 3.55
N SER A 43 -8.45 1.62 3.09
CA SER A 43 -8.34 0.41 3.92
C SER A 43 -7.12 -0.43 3.55
N TRP A 44 -6.69 -1.30 4.46
CA TRP A 44 -5.60 -2.25 4.22
C TRP A 44 -5.90 -3.63 4.76
N ARG A 45 -5.22 -4.62 4.17
CA ARG A 45 -5.24 -6.01 4.61
C ARG A 45 -3.85 -6.62 4.43
N LEU A 46 -3.35 -7.26 5.47
CA LEU A 46 -2.08 -7.97 5.46
C LEU A 46 -2.33 -9.47 5.57
N GLU A 47 -1.75 -10.23 4.65
CA GLU A 47 -1.91 -11.69 4.56
C GLU A 47 -0.55 -12.37 4.42
N ARG A 48 -0.44 -13.61 4.88
CA ARG A 48 0.70 -14.49 4.58
C ARG A 48 0.16 -15.86 4.21
N GLY A 49 0.23 -16.19 2.92
CA GLY A 49 -0.47 -17.36 2.38
C GLY A 49 -1.99 -17.22 2.52
N ALA A 50 -2.64 -18.15 3.23
CA ALA A 50 -4.09 -18.14 3.47
C ALA A 50 -4.51 -17.46 4.79
N GLU A 51 -3.55 -17.03 5.60
CA GLU A 51 -3.79 -16.41 6.90
C GLU A 51 -3.87 -14.88 6.78
N VAL A 52 -4.89 -14.28 7.39
CA VAL A 52 -4.99 -12.82 7.56
C VAL A 52 -4.27 -12.46 8.84
N LEU A 53 -3.20 -11.68 8.73
CA LEU A 53 -2.39 -11.24 9.86
C LEU A 53 -2.97 -9.99 10.53
N GLY A 54 -3.65 -9.15 9.75
CA GLY A 54 -4.35 -7.96 10.25
C GLY A 54 -5.06 -7.19 9.15
N SER A 55 -5.95 -6.28 9.54
CA SER A 55 -6.61 -5.36 8.62
C SER A 55 -7.04 -4.08 9.30
N GLY A 56 -7.02 -2.98 8.56
CA GLY A 56 -7.57 -1.70 9.00
C GLY A 56 -8.59 -1.21 7.99
N GLY A 57 -9.76 -0.82 8.47
CA GLY A 57 -10.83 -0.26 7.66
C GLY A 57 -10.84 1.26 7.71
N ARG A 58 -11.56 1.91 6.78
CA ARG A 58 -11.85 3.34 6.85
C ARG A 58 -12.45 3.75 8.21
N GLY A 59 -11.87 4.77 8.84
CA GLY A 59 -12.24 5.22 10.20
C GLY A 59 -11.70 4.34 11.34
N ARG A 60 -11.00 3.25 11.00
CA ARG A 60 -10.35 2.29 11.91
C ARG A 60 -8.99 1.84 11.36
N LEU A 61 -8.29 2.73 10.66
CA LEU A 61 -7.02 2.39 10.02
C LEU A 61 -5.92 2.03 11.00
N LEU A 62 -6.00 2.58 12.20
CA LEU A 62 -5.05 2.35 13.29
C LEU A 62 -5.32 1.03 14.03
N ASP A 63 -6.46 0.38 13.79
CA ASP A 63 -6.73 -0.95 14.33
C ASP A 63 -5.71 -1.92 13.73
N GLU A 64 -5.06 -2.72 14.58
CA GLU A 64 -4.06 -3.71 14.18
C GLU A 64 -2.86 -3.14 13.40
N VAL A 65 -2.62 -1.82 13.45
CA VAL A 65 -1.51 -1.17 12.74
C VAL A 65 -0.14 -1.71 13.16
N ASP A 66 -0.03 -2.27 14.37
CA ASP A 66 1.18 -2.94 14.84
C ASP A 66 1.60 -4.10 13.93
N LYS A 67 0.64 -4.77 13.27
CA LYS A 67 0.88 -5.87 12.32
C LYS A 67 1.59 -5.42 11.06
N LEU A 68 1.40 -4.18 10.64
CA LEU A 68 2.10 -3.63 9.48
C LEU A 68 3.61 -3.46 9.71
N ASN A 69 4.08 -3.48 10.96
CA ASN A 69 5.52 -3.47 11.22
C ASN A 69 6.22 -4.76 10.77
N ASP A 70 5.49 -5.87 10.64
CA ASP A 70 6.07 -7.18 10.27
C ASP A 70 6.66 -7.19 8.85
N ILE A 71 6.23 -6.27 7.99
CA ILE A 71 6.72 -6.13 6.61
C ILE A 71 7.77 -5.02 6.45
N VAL A 72 8.04 -4.22 7.49
CA VAL A 72 9.09 -3.19 7.43
C VAL A 72 10.45 -3.88 7.35
N GLY A 73 11.27 -3.48 6.38
CA GLY A 73 12.52 -4.14 6.03
C GLY A 73 12.37 -5.27 5.01
N SER A 74 11.16 -5.65 4.62
CA SER A 74 10.95 -6.60 3.53
C SER A 74 11.07 -5.92 2.16
N THR A 75 11.54 -6.68 1.17
CA THR A 75 11.65 -6.24 -0.22
C THR A 75 10.37 -6.53 -0.98
N ALA A 76 9.85 -5.56 -1.73
CA ALA A 76 8.75 -5.77 -2.66
C ALA A 76 9.21 -6.63 -3.84
N THR A 77 8.62 -7.81 -4.00
CA THR A 77 8.90 -8.78 -5.06
C THR A 77 7.83 -8.78 -6.15
N GLY A 78 6.70 -8.11 -5.91
CA GLY A 78 5.65 -7.93 -6.89
C GLY A 78 4.75 -6.76 -6.52
N VAL A 79 4.26 -6.06 -7.55
CA VAL A 79 3.23 -5.04 -7.41
C VAL A 79 2.20 -5.27 -8.49
N GLU A 80 0.93 -5.36 -8.11
CA GLU A 80 -0.19 -5.54 -9.03
C GLU A 80 -1.22 -4.45 -8.79
N VAL A 81 -1.52 -3.70 -9.83
CA VAL A 81 -2.65 -2.77 -9.85
C VAL A 81 -3.89 -3.57 -10.22
N LYS A 82 -4.90 -3.52 -9.35
CA LYS A 82 -6.20 -4.19 -9.53
C LYS A 82 -7.30 -3.14 -9.53
N PRO A 83 -7.58 -2.56 -10.70
CA PRO A 83 -8.70 -1.66 -10.86
C PRO A 83 -10.02 -2.34 -10.47
N PRO A 84 -11.01 -1.58 -10.00
CA PRO A 84 -10.94 -0.12 -9.88
C PRO A 84 -10.25 0.34 -8.59
N ASP A 85 -10.00 -0.50 -7.60
CA ASP A 85 -9.93 -0.04 -6.21
C ASP A 85 -8.68 -0.45 -5.42
N ARG A 86 -7.77 -1.27 -5.94
CA ARG A 86 -6.72 -1.83 -5.08
C ARG A 86 -5.35 -1.93 -5.72
N ILE A 87 -4.33 -1.84 -4.86
CA ILE A 87 -2.94 -2.16 -5.17
C ILE A 87 -2.54 -3.33 -4.26
N VAL A 88 -1.92 -4.34 -4.85
CA VAL A 88 -1.41 -5.51 -4.13
C VAL A 88 0.11 -5.51 -4.18
N LEU A 89 0.74 -5.50 -3.02
CA LEU A 89 2.18 -5.60 -2.85
C LEU A 89 2.53 -6.98 -2.32
N THR A 90 3.39 -7.71 -3.03
CA THR A 90 3.98 -8.96 -2.55
C THR A 90 5.37 -8.68 -2.02
N MET A 91 5.65 -9.19 -0.83
CA MET A 91 6.91 -8.99 -0.11
C MET A 91 7.75 -10.28 -0.13
N ALA A 92 9.06 -10.14 0.04
CA ALA A 92 10.03 -11.25 0.01
C ALA A 92 9.82 -12.30 1.10
N ASP A 93 9.17 -11.95 2.20
CA ASP A 93 8.78 -12.84 3.30
C ASP A 93 7.45 -13.58 3.04
N ALA A 94 6.97 -13.56 1.78
CA ALA A 94 5.69 -14.08 1.33
C ALA A 94 4.44 -13.39 1.92
N SER A 95 4.62 -12.24 2.57
CA SER A 95 3.50 -11.40 2.97
C SER A 95 2.92 -10.66 1.77
N THR A 96 1.60 -10.49 1.77
CA THR A 96 0.86 -9.73 0.77
C THR A 96 0.12 -8.59 1.46
N LEU A 97 0.45 -7.36 1.10
CA LEU A 97 -0.25 -6.16 1.56
C LEU A 97 -1.18 -5.70 0.44
N THR A 98 -2.48 -5.71 0.72
CA THR A 98 -3.49 -5.12 -0.16
C THR A 98 -3.89 -3.76 0.39
N LEU A 99 -3.74 -2.73 -0.44
CA LEU A 99 -4.21 -1.37 -0.18
C LEU A 99 -5.48 -1.15 -1.00
N ILE A 100 -6.56 -0.70 -0.37
CA ILE A 100 -7.89 -0.58 -0.97
C ILE A 100 -8.34 0.87 -0.86
N ASP A 101 -8.63 1.51 -1.98
CA ASP A 101 -9.32 2.79 -2.01
C ASP A 101 -10.82 2.55 -1.96
N ASP A 102 -11.34 2.74 -0.76
CA ASP A 102 -12.76 2.84 -0.46
C ASP A 102 -13.13 4.28 -0.02
N SER A 103 -12.31 5.25 -0.41
CA SER A 103 -12.59 6.66 -0.19
C SER A 103 -13.69 7.14 -1.16
N ASP A 104 -14.49 8.10 -0.72
CA ASP A 104 -15.44 8.78 -1.61
C ASP A 104 -14.78 9.93 -2.39
N LEU A 105 -13.46 10.09 -2.24
CA LEU A 105 -12.68 11.22 -2.76
C LEU A 105 -12.01 10.85 -4.09
N LEU A 106 -11.81 11.87 -4.94
CA LEU A 106 -11.39 11.70 -6.33
C LEU A 106 -9.89 11.38 -6.50
N GLU A 107 -9.08 11.68 -5.48
CA GLU A 107 -7.60 11.58 -5.47
C GLU A 107 -7.14 10.95 -4.14
N SER A 108 -7.32 9.64 -4.02
CA SER A 108 -7.03 8.86 -2.81
C SER A 108 -5.65 8.21 -2.82
N PHE A 109 -5.02 8.12 -3.99
CA PHE A 109 -3.70 7.54 -4.21
C PHE A 109 -2.71 8.58 -4.70
N SER A 110 -1.55 8.65 -4.05
CA SER A 110 -0.39 9.38 -4.55
C SER A 110 0.78 8.41 -4.64
N ILE A 111 1.44 8.38 -5.79
CA ILE A 111 2.60 7.51 -6.01
C ILE A 111 3.73 8.36 -6.55
N ASP A 112 4.73 8.50 -5.70
CA ASP A 112 5.87 9.35 -5.95
C ASP A 112 7.09 8.47 -6.17
N PRO A 113 7.58 8.35 -7.41
CA PRO A 113 8.98 8.04 -7.62
C PRO A 113 9.84 9.22 -7.15
N ILE A 114 9.35 10.46 -7.36
CA ILE A 114 9.99 11.76 -7.06
C ILE A 114 8.91 12.89 -7.10
N GLY A 115 7.79 12.78 -6.38
CA GLY A 115 6.79 13.87 -6.28
C GLY A 115 5.89 14.09 -7.50
N VAL A 116 5.14 13.09 -7.94
CA VAL A 116 3.97 13.26 -8.81
C VAL A 116 2.69 13.15 -7.98
N VAL A 117 2.16 14.33 -7.63
CA VAL A 117 0.76 14.49 -7.22
C VAL A 117 -0.09 14.35 -8.48
N VAL A 118 -0.95 13.33 -8.54
CA VAL A 118 -2.05 13.27 -9.51
C VAL A 118 -3.24 13.98 -8.90
#